data_AF-A0A4Y3RSJ5-F1
#
_entry.id   AF-A0A4Y3RSJ5-F1
#
_cell.length_a   1.000
_cell.length_b   1.000
_cell.length_c   1.000
_cell.angle_alpha   90.00
_cell.angle_beta   90.00
_cell.angle_gamma   90.00
#
_symmetry.space_group_name_H-M   'P 1'
#
loop_
_entity.id
_entity.type
_entity.pdbx_description
1 polymer ?
#
loop_
_entity_poly.entity_id
_entity_poly.type
_entity_poly.pdbx_seq_one_letter_code
_entity_poly.pdbx_strand_id
1 'polypeptide(L)'
;MTAQDGADVEQSLLTLVRKLATGGQGEVHEVGGPGELLFKRYLEPQKVDGAALAALVTLRQGLAPAEVRRLDRETAWPLCRVLDGGRVVGFLMRRAPDAMSWRTGKGDTRLIELSYLLRPPKAAWQAVPQPAPAERYALVVALVELFGWLHTLGLVVGDLSQANVLWSLDPGPAVHLLDCDGVRITGRPPVLAQADTPDWLDPKAPPGVVSIDSDRYKAALMIGRVLAQDAYATPEQPLKPLAGVLDERRAAAVGRLWGLAGGAYGTRPDLGQWRTALAGRDTIKLLAAQPAPRPVVDRSRFDGGSRRERGTISLRDTP
;
A
#
# COMPACT_ATOMS: atom_id res chain seq x y z
N MET A 1 11.79 20.31 18.81
CA MET A 1 11.06 19.03 18.90
C MET A 1 11.30 18.27 17.61
N THR A 2 11.65 17.00 17.69
CA THR A 2 11.89 16.17 16.50
C THR A 2 10.74 15.18 16.35
N ALA A 3 9.77 15.45 15.48
CA ALA A 3 8.69 14.49 15.16
C ALA A 3 9.20 13.10 14.70
N GLN A 4 10.51 12.98 14.44
CA GLN A 4 11.18 11.77 13.98
C GLN A 4 11.23 10.64 15.02
N ASP A 5 11.23 10.96 16.31
CA ASP A 5 11.30 9.97 17.39
C ASP A 5 9.93 9.33 17.71
N GLY A 6 8.85 9.85 17.12
CA GLY A 6 7.49 9.37 17.35
C GLY A 6 6.85 9.86 18.64
N ALA A 7 7.51 10.72 19.41
CA ALA A 7 6.93 11.31 20.61
C ALA A 7 5.76 12.24 20.25
N ASP A 8 4.70 12.18 21.06
CA ASP A 8 3.55 13.04 20.91
C ASP A 8 3.93 14.52 21.07
N VAL A 9 3.25 15.39 20.34
CA VAL A 9 3.49 16.84 20.35
C VAL A 9 2.20 17.58 20.70
N GLU A 10 2.26 18.55 21.60
CA GLU A 10 1.12 19.44 21.87
C GLU A 10 0.92 20.42 20.72
N GLN A 11 -0.34 20.61 20.28
CA GLN A 11 -0.70 21.49 19.18
C GLN A 11 -0.28 22.93 19.44
N SER A 12 -0.30 23.37 20.70
CA SER A 12 0.14 24.70 21.14
C SER A 12 1.62 24.98 20.87
N LEU A 13 2.43 23.93 20.66
CA LEU A 13 3.85 24.04 20.34
C LEU A 13 4.12 24.08 18.83
N LEU A 14 3.08 23.93 17.99
CA LEU A 14 3.19 24.01 16.54
C LEU A 14 2.97 25.44 16.04
N THR A 15 3.88 25.93 15.20
CA THR A 15 3.68 27.17 14.46
C THR A 15 3.01 26.86 13.13
N LEU A 16 1.70 27.07 13.01
CA LEU A 16 0.98 26.84 11.74
C LEU A 16 1.19 28.04 10.81
N VAL A 17 1.74 27.79 9.61
CA VAL A 17 2.08 28.84 8.63
C VAL A 17 0.87 29.17 7.76
N ARG A 18 0.28 28.14 7.13
CA ARG A 18 -0.91 28.27 6.30
C ARG A 18 -1.65 26.95 6.17
N LYS A 19 -2.94 27.06 5.85
CA LYS A 19 -3.77 25.92 5.44
C LYS A 19 -3.51 25.60 3.97
N LEU A 20 -3.14 24.36 3.69
CA LEU A 20 -2.85 23.86 2.34
C LEU A 20 -4.08 23.21 1.68
N ALA A 21 -4.86 22.46 2.45
CA ALA A 21 -6.00 21.71 1.93
C ALA A 21 -7.09 21.49 2.99
N THR A 22 -8.30 21.21 2.51
CA THR A 22 -9.41 20.69 3.31
C THR A 22 -9.93 19.44 2.61
N GLY A 23 -10.02 18.33 3.33
CA GLY A 23 -10.64 17.08 2.88
C GLY A 23 -11.84 16.72 3.75
N GLY A 24 -12.46 15.57 3.47
CA GLY A 24 -13.65 15.12 4.19
C GLY A 24 -13.41 14.77 5.67
N GLN A 25 -12.18 14.41 6.05
CA GLN A 25 -11.84 13.97 7.40
C GLN A 25 -10.93 14.95 8.17
N GLY A 26 -10.39 15.96 7.48
CA GLY A 26 -9.38 16.81 8.09
C GLY A 26 -8.92 17.98 7.23
N GLU A 27 -8.11 18.83 7.85
CA GLU A 27 -7.40 19.93 7.24
C GLU A 27 -5.90 19.63 7.25
N VAL A 28 -5.20 20.10 6.23
CA VAL A 28 -3.73 19.98 6.19
C VAL A 28 -3.13 21.36 6.30
N HIS A 29 -2.27 21.55 7.29
CA HIS A 29 -1.58 22.80 7.60
C HIS A 29 -0.08 22.62 7.43
N GLU A 30 0.58 23.64 6.89
CA GLU A 30 2.04 23.72 6.86
C GLU A 30 2.56 24.11 8.25
N VAL A 31 3.52 23.34 8.77
CA VAL A 31 4.15 23.58 10.07
C VAL A 31 5.48 24.29 9.86
N GLY A 32 5.65 25.44 10.51
CA GLY A 32 6.88 26.22 10.47
C GLY A 32 8.01 25.53 11.23
N GLY A 33 9.23 25.74 10.74
CA GLY A 33 10.44 25.14 11.31
C GLY A 33 11.10 24.14 10.35
N PRO A 34 12.12 23.40 10.82
CA PRO A 34 12.88 22.48 9.98
C PRO A 34 12.07 21.23 9.61
N GLY A 35 12.33 20.68 8.42
CA GLY A 35 11.88 19.33 8.03
C GLY A 35 10.61 19.24 7.19
N GLU A 36 10.08 20.37 6.71
CA GLU A 36 8.95 20.44 5.75
C GLU A 36 7.75 19.57 6.20
N LEU A 37 7.36 19.77 7.46
CA LEU A 37 6.30 19.00 8.09
C LEU A 37 4.92 19.59 7.79
N LEU A 38 3.96 18.69 7.66
CA LEU A 38 2.55 19.00 7.56
C LEU A 38 1.83 18.48 8.80
N PHE A 39 0.87 19.24 9.28
CA PHE A 39 -0.06 18.83 10.33
C PHE A 39 -1.40 18.51 9.67
N LYS A 40 -1.80 17.23 9.69
CA LYS A 40 -3.17 16.82 9.34
C LYS A 40 -4.01 16.88 10.62
N ARG A 41 -4.92 17.84 10.68
CA ARG A 41 -5.86 18.05 11.79
C ARG A 41 -7.19 17.40 11.47
N TYR A 42 -7.72 16.60 12.38
CA TYR A 42 -9.05 15.99 12.22
C TYR A 42 -10.17 16.99 12.45
N LEU A 43 -11.23 16.92 11.63
CA LEU A 43 -12.44 17.72 11.84
C LEU A 43 -13.26 17.22 13.04
N GLU A 44 -13.25 15.91 13.27
CA GLU A 44 -13.98 15.23 14.35
C GLU A 44 -13.02 14.44 15.26
N PRO A 45 -12.15 15.11 16.03
CA PRO A 45 -11.13 14.44 16.85
C PRO A 45 -11.72 13.49 17.90
N GLN A 46 -12.98 13.68 18.29
CA GLN A 46 -13.72 12.76 19.18
C GLN A 46 -13.98 11.37 18.58
N LYS A 47 -13.93 11.21 17.26
CA LYS A 47 -14.13 9.93 16.57
C LYS A 47 -12.82 9.18 16.33
N VAL A 48 -11.68 9.80 16.63
CA VAL A 48 -10.35 9.28 16.32
C VAL A 48 -9.95 8.21 17.33
N ASP A 49 -9.55 7.04 16.83
CA ASP A 49 -8.85 6.04 17.62
C ASP A 49 -7.36 6.42 17.72
N GLY A 50 -7.02 7.11 18.80
CA GLY A 50 -5.65 7.53 19.08
C GLY A 50 -4.66 6.38 19.31
N ALA A 51 -5.14 5.18 19.66
CA ALA A 51 -4.29 4.00 19.84
C ALA A 51 -3.97 3.34 18.49
N ALA A 52 -4.92 3.31 17.56
CA ALA A 52 -4.67 2.89 16.19
C ALA A 52 -3.62 3.79 15.51
N LEU A 53 -3.73 5.12 15.67
CA LEU A 53 -2.76 6.06 15.11
C LEU A 53 -1.38 5.91 15.77
N ALA A 54 -1.33 5.72 17.09
CA ALA A 54 -0.08 5.42 17.78
C ALA A 54 0.57 4.14 17.26
N ALA A 55 -0.20 3.11 16.94
CA ALA A 55 0.33 1.87 16.39
C ALA A 55 1.00 2.06 15.02
N LEU A 56 0.50 2.96 14.17
CA LEU A 56 1.15 3.32 12.90
C LEU A 56 2.48 4.05 13.13
N VAL A 57 2.52 4.96 14.10
CA VAL A 57 3.74 5.66 14.52
C VAL A 57 4.76 4.64 15.05
N THR A 58 4.35 3.76 15.96
CA THR A 58 5.21 2.72 16.53
C THR A 58 5.72 1.74 15.47
N LEU A 59 4.88 1.37 14.49
CA LEU A 59 5.31 0.52 13.37
C LEU A 59 6.50 1.13 12.64
N ARG A 60 6.43 2.42 12.29
CA ARG A 60 7.55 3.13 11.65
C ARG A 60 8.82 3.09 12.52
N GLN A 61 8.70 3.29 13.83
CA GLN A 61 9.85 3.25 14.74
C GLN A 61 10.49 1.86 14.85
N GLY A 62 9.73 0.80 14.59
CA GLY A 62 10.21 -0.58 14.60
C GLY A 62 10.85 -1.06 13.29
N LEU A 63 10.78 -0.27 12.21
CA LEU A 63 11.34 -0.63 10.90
C LEU A 63 12.85 -0.47 10.87
N ALA A 64 13.54 -1.25 10.02
CA ALA A 64 14.96 -1.04 9.79
C ALA A 64 15.21 0.34 9.15
N PRO A 65 16.39 0.97 9.35
CA PRO A 65 16.64 2.32 8.83
C PRO A 65 16.43 2.48 7.32
N ALA A 66 16.68 1.44 6.52
CA ALA A 66 16.43 1.45 5.08
C ALA A 66 14.92 1.46 4.75
N GLU A 67 14.12 0.73 5.52
CA GLU A 67 12.67 0.66 5.37
C GLU A 67 12.00 1.95 5.85
N VAL A 68 12.49 2.58 6.93
CA VAL A 68 12.04 3.92 7.34
C VAL A 68 12.27 4.94 6.23
N ARG A 69 13.47 4.95 5.63
CA ARG A 69 13.78 5.85 4.50
C ARG A 69 12.87 5.58 3.29
N ARG A 70 12.52 4.32 3.03
CA ARG A 70 11.59 3.96 1.97
C ARG A 70 10.17 4.47 2.29
N LEU A 71 9.67 4.20 3.49
CA LEU A 71 8.35 4.62 3.95
C LEU A 71 8.19 6.14 3.85
N ASP A 72 9.15 6.88 4.39
CA ASP A 72 9.15 8.35 4.38
C ASP A 72 9.20 8.95 2.97
N ARG A 73 9.84 8.27 2.03
CA ARG A 73 9.94 8.72 0.64
C ARG A 73 8.67 8.43 -0.16
N GLU A 74 8.07 7.26 0.08
CA GLU A 74 6.97 6.72 -0.74
C GLU A 74 5.59 6.99 -0.13
N THR A 75 5.51 7.54 1.09
CA THR A 75 4.23 7.75 1.79
C THR A 75 4.22 9.00 2.67
N ALA A 76 3.05 9.62 2.84
CA ALA A 76 2.79 10.66 3.82
C ALA A 76 2.48 10.03 5.19
N TRP A 77 3.42 9.22 5.71
CA TRP A 77 3.21 8.41 6.90
C TRP A 77 3.08 9.26 8.18
N PRO A 78 2.24 8.85 9.15
CA PRO A 78 2.21 9.47 10.47
C PRO A 78 3.55 9.36 11.20
N LEU A 79 4.15 10.50 11.49
CA LEU A 79 5.42 10.59 12.24
C LEU A 79 5.18 10.57 13.75
N CYS A 80 4.20 11.34 14.23
CA CYS A 80 3.78 11.37 15.62
C CYS A 80 2.36 11.91 15.74
N ARG A 81 1.72 11.70 16.90
CA ARG A 81 0.39 12.26 17.18
C ARG A 81 0.53 13.70 17.66
N VAL A 82 -0.47 14.50 17.32
CA VAL A 82 -0.63 15.85 17.85
C VAL A 82 -1.76 15.84 18.85
N LEU A 83 -1.51 16.36 20.04
CA LEU A 83 -2.44 16.43 21.15
C LEU A 83 -2.94 17.87 21.38
N ASP A 84 -4.15 18.01 21.90
CA ASP A 84 -4.67 19.25 22.46
C ASP A 84 -5.35 18.91 23.79
N GLY A 85 -4.73 19.30 24.90
CA GLY A 85 -5.22 18.96 26.24
C GLY A 85 -5.32 17.44 26.47
N GLY A 86 -4.35 16.68 25.94
CA GLY A 86 -4.32 15.21 26.03
C GLY A 86 -5.22 14.47 25.02
N ARG A 87 -6.02 15.17 24.21
CA ARG A 87 -6.83 14.58 23.14
C ARG A 87 -6.04 14.53 21.84
N VAL A 88 -6.04 13.40 21.15
CA VAL A 88 -5.48 13.31 19.78
C VAL A 88 -6.33 14.15 18.83
N VAL A 89 -5.71 15.18 18.24
CA VAL A 89 -6.35 16.10 17.27
C VAL A 89 -5.82 15.94 15.85
N GLY A 90 -4.77 15.16 15.66
CA GLY A 90 -4.18 14.92 14.36
C GLY A 90 -2.80 14.27 14.45
N PHE A 91 -2.01 14.42 13.39
CA PHE A 91 -0.65 13.92 13.33
C PHE A 91 0.25 14.79 12.46
N LEU A 92 1.55 14.69 12.70
CA LEU A 92 2.57 15.25 11.82
C LEU A 92 2.97 14.23 10.75
N MET A 93 3.18 14.69 9.53
CA MET A 93 3.67 13.90 8.40
C MET A 93 4.64 14.73 7.55
N ARG A 94 5.42 14.07 6.70
CA ARG A 94 6.25 14.77 5.71
C ARG A 94 5.37 15.27 4.56
N ARG A 95 5.75 16.41 3.98
CA ARG A 95 5.22 16.85 2.69
C ARG A 95 5.61 15.85 1.60
N ALA A 96 4.71 15.63 0.64
CA ALA A 96 5.05 14.89 -0.57
C ALA A 96 6.15 15.61 -1.37
N PRO A 97 7.01 14.88 -2.13
CA PRO A 97 8.07 15.51 -2.92
C PRO A 97 7.55 16.58 -3.88
N ASP A 98 8.26 17.70 -4.01
CA ASP A 98 7.82 18.82 -4.86
C ASP A 98 7.65 18.45 -6.33
N ALA A 99 8.40 17.46 -6.83
CA ALA A 99 8.26 16.91 -8.18
C ALA A 99 6.87 16.28 -8.45
N MET A 100 6.10 15.98 -7.41
CA MET A 100 4.71 15.49 -7.49
C MET A 100 3.68 16.62 -7.45
N SER A 101 4.09 17.82 -7.87
CA SER A 101 3.24 18.99 -7.99
C SER A 101 3.45 19.70 -9.33
N TRP A 102 2.43 20.42 -9.78
CA TRP A 102 2.46 21.21 -11.01
C TRP A 102 1.82 22.58 -10.78
N ARG A 103 2.16 23.55 -11.62
CA ARG A 103 1.59 24.90 -11.55
C ARG A 103 0.48 25.08 -12.57
N THR A 104 -0.68 25.52 -12.12
CA THR A 104 -1.78 25.90 -13.00
C THR A 104 -1.46 27.18 -13.78
N GLY A 105 -2.19 27.44 -14.87
CA GLY A 105 -2.06 28.70 -15.61
C GLY A 105 -2.37 29.95 -14.79
N LYS A 106 -3.06 29.82 -13.64
CA LYS A 106 -3.33 30.91 -12.70
C LYS A 106 -2.21 31.11 -11.66
N GLY A 107 -1.18 30.27 -11.67
CA GLY A 107 -0.04 30.34 -10.76
C GLY A 107 -0.16 29.45 -9.51
N ASP A 108 -1.33 28.85 -9.26
CA ASP A 108 -1.56 27.93 -8.12
C ASP A 108 -0.77 26.64 -8.27
N THR A 109 -0.22 26.12 -7.18
CA THR A 109 0.40 24.79 -7.13
C THR A 109 -0.65 23.73 -6.80
N ARG A 110 -0.67 22.64 -7.58
CA ARG A 110 -1.54 21.48 -7.37
C ARG A 110 -0.74 20.19 -7.37
N LEU A 111 -1.24 19.17 -6.68
CA LEU A 111 -0.63 17.85 -6.70
C LEU A 111 -0.89 17.13 -8.03
N ILE A 112 0.05 16.29 -8.43
CA ILE A 112 -0.06 15.41 -9.60
C ILE A 112 -0.66 14.07 -9.14
N GLU A 113 -1.98 14.06 -8.96
CA GLU A 113 -2.75 12.88 -8.58
C GLU A 113 -2.81 11.83 -9.69
N LEU A 114 -3.03 10.57 -9.33
CA LEU A 114 -3.21 9.47 -10.28
C LEU A 114 -4.37 9.71 -11.25
N SER A 115 -5.36 10.52 -10.86
CA SER A 115 -6.53 10.88 -11.69
C SER A 115 -6.14 11.44 -13.07
N TYR A 116 -4.99 12.11 -13.18
CA TYR A 116 -4.43 12.63 -14.44
C TYR A 116 -3.88 11.53 -15.37
N LEU A 117 -3.55 10.34 -14.85
CA LEU A 117 -3.12 9.19 -15.67
C LEU A 117 -4.28 8.41 -16.27
N LEU A 118 -5.47 8.54 -15.69
CA LEU A 118 -6.64 7.71 -16.04
C LEU A 118 -7.48 8.32 -17.15
N ARG A 119 -7.13 9.52 -17.62
CA ARG A 119 -7.89 10.27 -18.62
C ARG A 119 -6.94 10.94 -19.60
N PRO A 120 -7.36 11.17 -20.85
CA PRO A 120 -6.63 12.05 -21.76
C PRO A 120 -6.48 13.46 -21.18
N PRO A 121 -5.39 14.18 -21.50
CA PRO A 121 -5.20 15.55 -21.06
C PRO A 121 -6.31 16.46 -21.61
N LYS A 122 -6.74 17.44 -20.81
CA LYS A 122 -7.69 18.49 -21.18
C LYS A 122 -7.00 19.84 -21.02
N ALA A 123 -7.50 20.87 -21.70
CA ALA A 123 -6.93 22.22 -21.68
C ALA A 123 -6.62 22.75 -20.26
N ALA A 124 -7.51 22.46 -19.29
CA ALA A 124 -7.38 22.90 -17.90
C ALA A 124 -6.14 22.35 -17.18
N TRP A 125 -5.57 21.23 -17.63
CA TRP A 125 -4.42 20.57 -17.00
C TRP A 125 -3.38 20.10 -18.01
N GLN A 126 -3.30 20.75 -19.17
CA GLN A 126 -2.36 20.41 -20.24
C GLN A 126 -0.88 20.50 -19.82
N ALA A 127 -0.59 21.23 -18.74
CA ALA A 127 0.75 21.34 -18.15
C ALA A 127 1.15 20.13 -17.30
N VAL A 128 0.21 19.25 -16.94
CA VAL A 128 0.53 17.98 -16.27
C VAL A 128 1.26 17.09 -17.27
N PRO A 129 2.44 16.53 -16.92
CA PRO A 129 3.17 15.63 -17.81
C PRO A 129 2.29 14.51 -18.37
N GLN A 130 2.61 14.03 -19.57
CA GLN A 130 1.95 12.87 -20.16
C GLN A 130 3.00 11.78 -20.34
N PRO A 131 2.94 10.67 -19.57
CA PRO A 131 3.98 9.66 -19.63
C PRO A 131 3.97 8.93 -20.97
N ALA A 132 5.17 8.71 -21.51
CA ALA A 132 5.39 7.78 -22.60
C ALA A 132 5.00 6.35 -22.17
N PRO A 133 4.78 5.42 -23.11
CA PRO A 133 4.35 4.07 -22.78
C PRO A 133 5.26 3.33 -21.77
N ALA A 134 6.59 3.49 -21.89
CA ALA A 134 7.56 2.90 -20.97
C ALA A 134 7.48 3.51 -19.56
N GLU A 135 7.27 4.82 -19.45
CA GLU A 135 7.11 5.51 -18.17
C GLU A 135 5.81 5.11 -17.48
N ARG A 136 4.73 4.97 -18.24
CA ARG A 136 3.44 4.47 -17.74
C ARG A 136 3.55 3.05 -17.20
N TYR A 137 4.27 2.18 -17.91
CA TYR A 137 4.61 0.85 -17.42
C TYR A 137 5.42 0.91 -16.12
N ALA A 138 6.44 1.76 -16.05
CA ALA A 138 7.28 1.92 -14.86
C ALA A 138 6.49 2.45 -13.64
N LEU A 139 5.54 3.37 -13.85
CA LEU A 139 4.62 3.83 -12.80
C LEU A 139 3.76 2.67 -12.26
N VAL A 140 3.25 1.80 -13.13
CA VAL A 140 2.49 0.60 -12.72
C VAL A 140 3.37 -0.34 -11.90
N VAL A 141 4.63 -0.54 -12.29
CA VAL A 141 5.59 -1.32 -11.49
C VAL A 141 5.78 -0.69 -10.12
N ALA A 142 5.97 0.63 -10.04
CA ALA A 142 6.15 1.33 -8.77
C ALA A 142 4.93 1.18 -7.84
N LEU A 143 3.71 1.25 -8.37
CA LEU A 143 2.47 0.98 -7.60
C LEU A 143 2.43 -0.43 -7.03
N VAL A 144 2.74 -1.43 -7.86
CA VAL A 144 2.74 -2.84 -7.45
C VAL A 144 3.79 -3.10 -6.37
N GLU A 145 5.00 -2.53 -6.51
CA GLU A 145 6.07 -2.66 -5.52
C GLU A 145 5.73 -1.95 -4.20
N LEU A 146 5.09 -0.79 -4.24
CA LEU A 146 4.68 -0.06 -3.03
C LEU A 146 3.61 -0.85 -2.27
N PHE A 147 2.49 -1.19 -2.91
CA PHE A 147 1.38 -1.87 -2.23
C PHE A 147 1.74 -3.31 -1.85
N GLY A 148 2.51 -4.00 -2.70
CA GLY A 148 3.03 -5.33 -2.36
C GLY A 148 3.91 -5.28 -1.11
N TRP A 149 4.78 -4.30 -0.99
CA TRP A 149 5.61 -4.12 0.21
C TRP A 149 4.79 -3.77 1.45
N LEU A 150 3.82 -2.84 1.36
CA LEU A 150 2.95 -2.52 2.49
C LEU A 150 2.17 -3.77 2.97
N HIS A 151 1.66 -4.59 2.04
CA HIS A 151 1.02 -5.86 2.39
C HIS A 151 1.98 -6.85 3.08
N THR A 152 3.27 -6.87 2.69
CA THR A 152 4.27 -7.70 3.39
C THR A 152 4.55 -7.25 4.83
N LEU A 153 4.32 -5.97 5.16
CA LEU A 153 4.36 -5.46 6.52
C LEU A 153 3.08 -5.76 7.32
N GLY A 154 2.12 -6.50 6.74
CA GLY A 154 0.84 -6.81 7.37
C GLY A 154 -0.14 -5.63 7.37
N LEU A 155 0.05 -4.66 6.48
CA LEU A 155 -0.80 -3.48 6.37
C LEU A 155 -1.91 -3.68 5.34
N VAL A 156 -3.10 -3.17 5.66
CA VAL A 156 -4.21 -2.97 4.73
C VAL A 156 -4.36 -1.47 4.52
N VAL A 157 -4.27 -0.99 3.28
CA VAL A 157 -4.35 0.43 2.93
C VAL A 157 -5.79 0.93 3.01
N GLY A 158 -6.74 0.12 2.53
CA GLY A 158 -8.17 0.40 2.61
C GLY A 158 -8.66 1.38 1.56
N ASP A 159 -8.16 2.63 1.55
CA ASP A 159 -8.61 3.65 0.60
C ASP A 159 -7.63 3.85 -0.57
N LEU A 160 -7.41 2.76 -1.30
CA LEU A 160 -6.70 2.82 -2.59
C LEU A 160 -7.60 3.48 -3.64
N SER A 161 -7.27 4.70 -4.01
CA SER A 161 -8.01 5.48 -4.99
C SER A 161 -7.12 6.43 -5.79
N GLN A 162 -7.69 7.02 -6.85
CA GLN A 162 -6.96 7.99 -7.67
C GLN A 162 -6.56 9.28 -6.93
N ALA A 163 -7.26 9.63 -5.85
CA ALA A 163 -7.03 10.86 -5.09
C ALA A 163 -5.91 10.70 -4.05
N ASN A 164 -5.67 9.47 -3.58
CA ASN A 164 -4.71 9.19 -2.52
C ASN A 164 -3.32 8.79 -3.05
N VAL A 165 -3.11 8.81 -4.36
CA VAL A 165 -1.83 8.44 -4.97
C VAL A 165 -1.34 9.55 -5.86
N LEU A 166 -0.11 10.00 -5.59
CA LEU A 166 0.62 10.93 -6.43
C LEU A 166 1.62 10.20 -7.31
N TRP A 167 2.04 10.85 -8.38
CA TRP A 167 3.10 10.34 -9.24
C TRP A 167 3.99 11.47 -9.77
N SER A 168 5.21 11.09 -10.20
CA SER A 168 6.18 11.96 -10.85
C SER A 168 6.93 11.20 -11.94
N LEU A 169 7.50 11.93 -12.90
CA LEU A 169 8.48 11.44 -13.88
C LEU A 169 9.88 12.01 -13.66
N ASP A 170 10.05 12.91 -12.68
CA ASP A 170 11.31 13.58 -12.35
C ASP A 170 11.82 13.15 -10.97
N PRO A 171 13.07 12.66 -10.84
CA PRO A 171 14.04 12.36 -11.91
C PRO A 171 13.74 11.04 -12.66
N GLY A 172 12.68 10.34 -12.26
CA GLY A 172 12.15 9.18 -12.93
C GLY A 172 10.76 8.81 -12.41
N PRO A 173 10.12 7.77 -12.98
CA PRO A 173 8.82 7.28 -12.54
C PRO A 173 8.79 6.93 -11.05
N ALA A 174 7.97 7.64 -10.29
CA ALA A 174 7.81 7.43 -8.85
C ALA A 174 6.35 7.64 -8.43
N VAL A 175 5.97 7.02 -7.31
CA VAL A 175 4.63 7.16 -6.72
C VAL A 175 4.73 7.49 -5.24
N HIS A 176 3.71 8.15 -4.71
CA HIS A 176 3.64 8.49 -3.28
C HIS A 176 2.20 8.35 -2.77
N LEU A 177 2.03 7.62 -1.67
CA LEU A 177 0.73 7.40 -1.03
C LEU A 177 0.42 8.53 -0.05
N LEU A 178 -0.74 9.13 -0.18
CA LEU A 178 -1.32 10.09 0.75
C LEU A 178 -2.27 9.39 1.73
N ASP A 179 -2.80 10.13 2.69
CA ASP A 179 -3.85 9.68 3.61
C ASP A 179 -3.51 8.34 4.32
N CYS A 180 -2.28 8.26 4.84
CA CYS A 180 -1.77 7.04 5.45
C CYS A 180 -2.36 6.74 6.84
N ASP A 181 -3.13 7.65 7.42
CA ASP A 181 -3.91 7.40 8.64
C ASP A 181 -5.14 6.53 8.41
N GLY A 182 -5.56 6.33 7.16
CA GLY A 182 -6.51 5.28 6.78
C GLY A 182 -5.91 3.87 6.77
N VAL A 183 -4.59 3.75 6.68
CA VAL A 183 -3.89 2.45 6.69
C VAL A 183 -4.08 1.79 8.05
N ARG A 184 -4.27 0.47 8.06
CA ARG A 184 -4.41 -0.30 9.30
C ARG A 184 -3.54 -1.54 9.32
N ILE A 185 -3.11 -1.89 10.51
CA ILE A 185 -2.49 -3.18 10.78
C ILE A 185 -3.58 -4.25 10.71
N THR A 186 -3.31 -5.33 9.99
CA THR A 186 -4.26 -6.44 9.83
C THR A 186 -4.77 -6.94 11.18
N GLY A 187 -6.09 -7.04 11.34
CA GLY A 187 -6.73 -7.46 12.59
C GLY A 187 -6.90 -6.36 13.65
N ARG A 188 -6.50 -5.11 13.36
CA ARG A 188 -6.70 -3.96 14.26
C ARG A 188 -7.79 -3.01 13.74
N PRO A 189 -8.46 -2.24 14.62
CA PRO A 189 -9.39 -1.19 14.21
C PRO A 189 -8.67 -0.07 13.45
N PRO A 190 -9.37 0.66 12.57
CA PRO A 190 -8.81 1.83 11.87
C PRO A 190 -8.78 3.08 12.77
N VAL A 191 -7.99 4.09 12.39
CA VAL A 191 -7.95 5.39 13.07
C VAL A 191 -9.30 6.11 13.00
N LEU A 192 -9.93 6.05 11.84
CA LEU A 192 -11.26 6.59 11.57
C LEU A 192 -12.03 5.60 10.69
N ALA A 193 -13.37 5.67 10.73
CA ALA A 193 -14.19 5.00 9.73
C ALA A 193 -13.82 5.53 8.34
N GLN A 194 -13.44 4.64 7.44
CA GLN A 194 -13.06 5.02 6.08
C GLN A 194 -14.31 5.37 5.28
N ALA A 195 -14.22 6.48 4.55
CA ALA A 195 -15.20 6.80 3.52
C ALA A 195 -14.92 5.93 2.29
N ASP A 196 -15.97 5.52 1.59
CA ASP A 196 -15.83 4.83 0.33
C ASP A 196 -15.57 5.84 -0.79
N THR A 197 -14.52 5.59 -1.58
CA THR A 197 -14.31 6.35 -2.82
C THR A 197 -15.23 5.77 -3.93
N PRO A 198 -16.15 6.56 -4.51
CA PRO A 198 -16.99 6.11 -5.63
C PRO A 198 -16.15 5.57 -6.79
N ASP A 199 -16.68 4.56 -7.50
CA ASP A 199 -16.00 3.86 -8.60
C ASP A 199 -14.72 3.09 -8.23
N TRP A 200 -14.35 3.04 -6.94
CA TRP A 200 -13.25 2.23 -6.40
C TRP A 200 -13.74 1.15 -5.44
N LEU A 201 -15.05 1.10 -5.20
CA LEU A 201 -15.68 0.08 -4.38
C LEU A 201 -15.52 -1.30 -5.00
N ASP A 202 -15.26 -2.25 -4.12
CA ASP A 202 -15.29 -3.65 -4.45
C ASP A 202 -16.76 -4.14 -4.43
N PRO A 203 -17.35 -4.48 -5.59
CA PRO A 203 -18.75 -4.87 -5.65
C PRO A 203 -19.02 -6.26 -5.05
N LYS A 204 -17.97 -7.04 -4.77
CA LYS A 204 -18.07 -8.43 -4.28
C LYS A 204 -17.59 -8.61 -2.84
N ALA A 205 -16.97 -7.59 -2.25
CA ALA A 205 -16.68 -7.59 -0.81
C ALA A 205 -17.97 -7.37 0.00
N PRO A 206 -18.05 -7.92 1.22
CA PRO A 206 -19.11 -7.53 2.14
C PRO A 206 -19.04 -6.01 2.44
N PRO A 207 -20.19 -5.33 2.61
CA PRO A 207 -20.22 -3.89 2.86
C PRO A 207 -19.34 -3.47 4.04
N GLY A 208 -18.54 -2.39 3.86
CA GLY A 208 -17.65 -1.86 4.89
C GLY A 208 -16.42 -2.72 5.21
N VAL A 209 -16.22 -3.85 4.52
CA VAL A 209 -15.02 -4.67 4.71
C VAL A 209 -13.83 -4.01 4.04
N VAL A 210 -12.77 -3.88 4.83
CA VAL A 210 -11.46 -3.48 4.36
C VAL A 210 -10.48 -4.60 4.70
N SER A 211 -9.80 -5.13 3.71
CA SER A 211 -9.00 -6.34 3.82
C SER A 211 -7.91 -6.34 2.78
N ILE A 212 -6.92 -7.22 2.96
CA ILE A 212 -5.91 -7.47 1.92
C ILE A 212 -6.59 -7.83 0.58
N ASP A 213 -7.70 -8.58 0.60
CA ASP A 213 -8.38 -8.98 -0.63
C ASP A 213 -9.13 -7.81 -1.31
N SER A 214 -9.81 -6.95 -0.55
CA SER A 214 -10.40 -5.72 -1.11
C SER A 214 -9.34 -4.74 -1.61
N ASP A 215 -8.18 -4.66 -0.94
CA ASP A 215 -7.04 -3.89 -1.44
C ASP A 215 -6.51 -4.46 -2.76
N ARG A 216 -6.41 -5.79 -2.89
CA ARG A 216 -5.99 -6.44 -4.15
C ARG A 216 -6.93 -6.08 -5.30
N TYR A 217 -8.25 -5.99 -5.05
CA TYR A 217 -9.20 -5.50 -6.03
C TYR A 217 -8.92 -4.05 -6.44
N LYS A 218 -8.79 -3.14 -5.46
CA LYS A 218 -8.52 -1.73 -5.73
C LYS A 218 -7.16 -1.50 -6.40
N ALA A 219 -6.14 -2.27 -6.02
CA ALA A 219 -4.84 -2.26 -6.68
C ALA A 219 -4.93 -2.76 -8.12
N ALA A 220 -5.71 -3.82 -8.38
CA ALA A 220 -5.97 -4.28 -9.75
C ALA A 220 -6.63 -3.19 -10.58
N LEU A 221 -7.67 -2.51 -10.06
CA LEU A 221 -8.27 -1.33 -10.71
C LEU A 221 -7.22 -0.28 -11.03
N MET A 222 -6.36 0.06 -10.07
CA MET A 222 -5.30 1.04 -10.27
C MET A 222 -4.37 0.65 -11.42
N ILE A 223 -3.91 -0.60 -11.44
CA ILE A 223 -3.04 -1.16 -12.48
C ILE A 223 -3.73 -1.05 -13.84
N GLY A 224 -4.93 -1.62 -14.00
CA GLY A 224 -5.61 -1.67 -15.29
C GLY A 224 -6.01 -0.28 -15.80
N ARG A 225 -6.53 0.59 -14.93
CA ARG A 225 -6.93 1.95 -15.30
C ARG A 225 -5.75 2.81 -15.73
N VAL A 226 -4.59 2.65 -15.10
CA VAL A 226 -3.35 3.32 -15.54
C VAL A 226 -2.86 2.75 -16.87
N LEU A 227 -2.85 1.42 -17.04
CA LEU A 227 -2.41 0.78 -18.29
C LEU A 227 -3.29 1.15 -19.48
N ALA A 228 -4.61 1.24 -19.27
CA ALA A 228 -5.59 1.54 -20.31
C ALA A 228 -5.86 3.03 -20.53
N GLN A 229 -5.41 3.91 -19.61
CA GLN A 229 -5.84 5.31 -19.54
C GLN A 229 -7.38 5.42 -19.56
N ASP A 230 -8.02 4.62 -18.70
CA ASP A 230 -9.47 4.56 -18.60
C ASP A 230 -9.86 4.57 -17.13
N ALA A 231 -10.47 5.67 -16.69
CA ALA A 231 -10.89 5.84 -15.30
C ALA A 231 -12.02 4.90 -14.85
N TYR A 232 -12.71 4.26 -15.80
CA TYR A 232 -13.86 3.40 -15.54
C TYR A 232 -13.62 1.96 -15.94
N ALA A 233 -12.40 1.59 -16.34
CA ALA A 233 -12.08 0.19 -16.62
C ALA A 233 -12.35 -0.66 -15.37
N THR A 234 -13.04 -1.79 -15.57
CA THR A 234 -13.34 -2.77 -14.53
C THR A 234 -13.01 -4.20 -14.98
N PRO A 235 -12.66 -5.11 -14.05
CA PRO A 235 -12.31 -6.51 -14.32
C PRO A 235 -13.39 -7.34 -15.03
N GLU A 236 -14.63 -6.86 -15.08
CA GLU A 236 -15.73 -7.48 -15.81
C GLU A 236 -15.55 -7.41 -17.34
N GLN A 237 -14.69 -6.51 -17.82
CA GLN A 237 -14.37 -6.36 -19.23
C GLN A 237 -12.90 -6.69 -19.51
N PRO A 238 -12.56 -7.20 -20.71
CA PRO A 238 -11.16 -7.41 -21.09
C PRO A 238 -10.35 -6.12 -20.98
N LEU A 239 -9.17 -6.19 -20.36
CA LEU A 239 -8.25 -5.06 -20.29
C LEU A 239 -7.76 -4.68 -21.69
N LYS A 240 -7.76 -3.39 -21.99
CA LYS A 240 -7.22 -2.82 -23.24
C LYS A 240 -6.11 -1.82 -22.92
N PRO A 241 -4.87 -2.28 -22.71
CA PRO A 241 -3.74 -1.39 -22.45
C PRO A 241 -3.47 -0.47 -23.65
N LEU A 242 -2.92 0.72 -23.40
CA LEU A 242 -2.42 1.59 -24.46
C LEU A 242 -1.29 0.88 -25.24
N ALA A 243 -1.22 1.19 -26.54
CA ALA A 243 -0.21 0.63 -27.43
C ALA A 243 1.21 0.92 -26.92
N GLY A 244 2.08 -0.09 -26.95
CA GLY A 244 3.48 0.01 -26.56
C GLY A 244 3.74 0.02 -25.05
N VAL A 245 2.71 0.01 -24.19
CA VAL A 245 2.89 -0.05 -22.73
C VAL A 245 3.33 -1.45 -22.29
N LEU A 246 2.72 -2.48 -22.90
CA LEU A 246 3.04 -3.88 -22.65
C LEU A 246 3.37 -4.56 -23.98
N ASP A 247 4.35 -5.47 -23.97
CA ASP A 247 4.49 -6.45 -25.04
C ASP A 247 3.40 -7.52 -24.95
N GLU A 248 3.29 -8.36 -25.98
CA GLU A 248 2.26 -9.39 -26.09
C GLU A 248 2.24 -10.36 -24.90
N ARG A 249 3.43 -10.78 -24.42
CA ARG A 249 3.56 -11.73 -23.32
C ARG A 249 3.06 -11.12 -22.00
N ARG A 250 3.49 -9.90 -21.70
CA ARG A 250 3.04 -9.15 -20.51
C ARG A 250 1.56 -8.84 -20.60
N ALA A 251 1.06 -8.41 -21.76
CA ALA A 251 -0.35 -8.14 -21.98
C ALA A 251 -1.21 -9.38 -21.70
N ALA A 252 -0.80 -10.56 -22.17
CA ALA A 252 -1.49 -11.81 -21.87
C ALA A 252 -1.48 -12.16 -20.38
N ALA A 253 -0.32 -12.01 -19.70
CA ALA A 253 -0.20 -12.32 -18.27
C ALA A 253 -1.02 -11.36 -17.39
N VAL A 254 -0.90 -10.05 -17.64
CA VAL A 254 -1.65 -9.00 -16.95
C VAL A 254 -3.15 -9.15 -17.23
N GLY A 255 -3.56 -9.43 -18.48
CA GLY A 255 -4.96 -9.66 -18.83
C GLY A 255 -5.60 -10.83 -18.09
N ARG A 256 -4.85 -11.92 -17.85
CA ARG A 256 -5.32 -13.03 -17.00
C ARG A 256 -5.52 -12.60 -15.54
N LEU A 257 -4.56 -11.89 -14.96
CA LEU A 257 -4.66 -11.42 -13.56
C LEU A 257 -5.79 -10.39 -13.40
N TRP A 258 -5.99 -9.54 -14.39
CA TRP A 258 -7.11 -8.60 -14.45
C TRP A 258 -8.45 -9.33 -14.37
N GLY A 259 -8.67 -10.35 -15.20
CA GLY A 259 -9.89 -11.16 -15.12
C GLY A 259 -10.06 -11.87 -13.76
N LEU A 260 -8.96 -12.40 -13.19
CA LEU A 260 -8.99 -13.03 -11.85
C LEU A 260 -9.28 -12.04 -10.72
N ALA A 261 -8.87 -10.78 -10.83
CA ALA A 261 -9.20 -9.74 -9.86
C ALA A 261 -10.71 -9.47 -9.80
N GLY A 262 -11.40 -9.65 -10.92
CA GLY A 262 -12.86 -9.66 -11.00
C GLY A 262 -13.53 -10.91 -10.43
N GLY A 263 -12.77 -11.85 -9.85
CA GLY A 263 -13.29 -13.06 -9.23
C GLY A 263 -14.08 -12.83 -7.93
N ALA A 264 -14.41 -13.92 -7.24
CA ALA A 264 -15.06 -13.84 -5.94
C ALA A 264 -14.15 -13.18 -4.89
N TYR A 265 -14.75 -12.55 -3.89
CA TYR A 265 -14.02 -12.07 -2.73
C TYR A 265 -13.24 -13.23 -2.08
N GLY A 266 -11.96 -13.00 -1.80
CA GLY A 266 -11.02 -13.97 -1.23
C GLY A 266 -10.20 -14.77 -2.25
N THR A 267 -10.44 -14.62 -3.56
CA THR A 267 -9.73 -15.38 -4.61
C THR A 267 -8.76 -14.55 -5.44
N ARG A 268 -8.53 -13.28 -5.08
CA ARG A 268 -7.88 -12.32 -5.98
C ARG A 268 -6.36 -12.46 -5.99
N PRO A 269 -5.71 -12.19 -7.13
CA PRO A 269 -4.27 -12.27 -7.22
C PRO A 269 -3.57 -11.33 -6.25
N ASP A 270 -2.50 -11.81 -5.61
CA ASP A 270 -1.63 -10.96 -4.81
C ASP A 270 -0.71 -10.09 -5.68
N LEU A 271 -0.14 -9.03 -5.09
CA LEU A 271 0.74 -8.09 -5.79
C LEU A 271 2.07 -8.73 -6.24
N GLY A 272 2.48 -9.85 -5.64
CA GLY A 272 3.62 -10.64 -6.09
C GLY A 272 3.36 -11.33 -7.44
N GLN A 273 2.14 -11.80 -7.66
CA GLN A 273 1.70 -12.33 -8.96
C GLN A 273 1.69 -11.22 -10.02
N TRP A 274 1.18 -10.02 -9.70
CA TRP A 274 1.24 -8.86 -10.60
C TRP A 274 2.67 -8.47 -10.94
N ARG A 275 3.56 -8.40 -9.94
CA ARG A 275 4.99 -8.15 -10.13
C ARG A 275 5.63 -9.17 -11.08
N THR A 276 5.28 -10.44 -10.93
CA THR A 276 5.83 -11.52 -11.76
C THR A 276 5.35 -11.40 -13.21
N ALA A 277 4.07 -11.11 -13.41
CA ALA A 277 3.49 -10.86 -14.74
C ALA A 277 4.12 -9.65 -15.43
N LEU A 278 4.29 -8.54 -14.70
CA LEU A 278 4.93 -7.32 -15.23
C LEU A 278 6.40 -7.55 -15.56
N ALA A 279 7.14 -8.29 -14.74
CA ALA A 279 8.53 -8.65 -15.03
C ALA A 279 8.69 -9.52 -16.29
N GLY A 280 7.61 -10.10 -16.83
CA GLY A 280 7.66 -11.01 -17.96
C GLY A 280 8.29 -12.37 -17.62
N ARG A 281 8.27 -12.78 -16.34
CA ARG A 281 8.77 -14.09 -15.89
C ARG A 281 7.64 -15.11 -15.90
N ASP A 282 7.89 -16.33 -16.36
CA ASP A 282 6.92 -17.41 -16.23
C ASP A 282 6.80 -17.83 -14.77
N THR A 283 5.55 -17.92 -14.30
CA THR A 283 5.26 -18.61 -13.05
C THR A 283 5.20 -20.10 -13.37
N ILE A 284 6.24 -20.86 -13.00
CA ILE A 284 6.18 -22.32 -13.03
C ILE A 284 5.17 -22.72 -11.95
N LYS A 285 3.98 -23.17 -12.35
CA LYS A 285 3.08 -23.87 -11.43
C LYS A 285 3.78 -25.17 -11.03
N LEU A 286 4.35 -25.20 -9.83
CA LEU A 286 4.67 -26.45 -9.17
C LEU A 286 3.33 -27.16 -8.95
N LEU A 287 3.03 -28.13 -9.80
CA LEU A 287 2.01 -29.12 -9.50
C LEU A 287 2.41 -29.73 -8.17
N ALA A 288 1.57 -29.57 -7.14
CA ALA A 288 1.78 -30.25 -5.88
C ALA A 288 1.89 -31.75 -6.21
N ALA A 289 3.09 -32.31 -6.05
CA ALA A 289 3.26 -33.76 -6.13
C ALA A 289 2.29 -34.37 -5.12
N GLN A 290 1.55 -35.42 -5.53
CA GLN A 290 0.74 -36.15 -4.58
C GLN A 290 1.63 -36.53 -3.39
N PRO A 291 1.21 -36.25 -2.13
CA PRO A 291 1.98 -36.68 -0.97
C PRO A 291 2.27 -38.17 -1.10
N ALA A 292 3.54 -38.56 -0.99
CA ALA A 292 3.90 -39.96 -0.99
C ALA A 292 3.00 -40.69 0.03
N PRO A 293 2.37 -41.82 -0.34
CA PRO A 293 1.49 -42.54 0.58
C PRO A 293 2.27 -42.80 1.87
N ARG A 294 1.69 -42.41 3.01
CA ARG A 294 2.32 -42.61 4.32
C ARG A 294 2.70 -44.10 4.42
N PRO A 295 3.97 -44.44 4.69
CA PRO A 295 4.34 -45.82 4.89
C PRO A 295 3.50 -46.40 6.02
N VAL A 296 2.95 -47.60 5.80
CA VAL A 296 2.16 -48.30 6.81
C VAL A 296 3.08 -48.51 8.01
N VAL A 297 2.75 -47.85 9.12
CA VAL A 297 3.49 -48.02 10.37
C VAL A 297 3.15 -49.42 10.89
N ASP A 298 4.12 -50.33 10.76
CA ASP A 298 4.03 -51.66 11.36
C ASP A 298 4.11 -51.53 12.89
N ARG A 299 2.94 -51.56 13.53
CA ARG A 299 2.82 -51.46 15.00
C ARG A 299 3.43 -52.67 15.73
N SER A 300 3.66 -53.79 15.06
CA SER A 300 4.35 -54.95 15.65
C SER A 300 5.83 -54.66 15.98
N ARG A 301 6.42 -53.62 15.39
CA ARG A 301 7.75 -53.13 15.77
C ARG A 301 7.78 -52.38 17.11
N PHE A 302 6.61 -51.96 17.61
CA PHE A 302 6.46 -51.24 18.87
C PHE A 302 5.85 -52.12 19.96
N ASP A 303 5.01 -53.08 19.59
CA ASP A 303 4.38 -54.03 20.51
C ASP A 303 5.13 -55.37 20.52
N GLY A 304 6.34 -55.34 21.09
CA GLY A 304 7.19 -56.51 21.28
C GLY A 304 7.48 -56.74 22.76
N GLY A 305 6.53 -57.33 23.48
CA GLY A 305 6.73 -57.94 24.79
C GLY A 305 7.68 -59.14 24.69
N SER A 306 8.98 -58.90 24.59
CA SER A 306 10.01 -59.86 25.00
C SER A 306 11.30 -59.12 25.31
N ARG A 307 11.88 -59.51 26.44
CA ARG A 307 13.13 -59.11 27.07
C ARG A 307 14.28 -58.95 26.06
N ARG A 308 14.42 -57.78 25.43
CA ARG A 308 15.67 -57.40 24.74
C ARG A 308 16.63 -56.85 25.78
N GLU A 309 17.73 -57.57 25.99
CA GLU A 309 18.88 -57.09 26.77
C GLU A 309 19.28 -55.72 26.25
N ARG A 310 19.12 -54.69 27.10
CA ARG A 310 19.68 -53.36 26.84
C ARG A 310 21.19 -53.49 26.95
N GLY A 311 21.86 -53.61 25.80
CA GLY A 311 23.30 -53.46 25.71
C GLY A 311 23.72 -52.12 26.32
N THR A 312 24.50 -52.17 27.39
CA THR A 312 25.03 -50.98 28.05
C THR A 312 26.20 -50.45 27.21
N ILE A 313 26.11 -49.21 26.73
CA ILE A 313 27.23 -48.57 26.04
C ILE A 313 28.25 -48.17 27.10
N SER A 314 29.41 -48.80 27.09
CA SER A 314 30.54 -48.43 27.95
C SER A 314 31.29 -47.28 27.29
N LEU A 315 31.25 -46.09 27.91
CA LEU A 315 32.07 -44.95 27.51
C LEU A 315 33.49 -45.19 28.03
N ARG A 316 34.47 -45.30 27.11
CA ARG A 316 35.88 -45.40 27.47
C ARG A 316 36.36 -44.04 27.99
N ASP A 317 36.89 -44.03 29.20
CA ASP A 317 37.78 -42.96 29.65
C ASP A 317 39.06 -42.99 28.80
N THR A 318 39.40 -41.84 28.24
CA THR A 318 40.56 -41.68 27.35
C THR A 318 41.78 -41.24 28.17
N PRO A 319 43.01 -41.73 27.88
CA PRO A 319 44.22 -41.39 28.64
C PRO A 319 44.62 -39.91 28.60
#